data_AF-A0A957C727-F1
#
_entry.id   AF-A0A957C727-F1
#
_cell.length_a   1.000
_cell.length_b   1.000
_cell.length_c   1.000
_cell.angle_alpha   90.00
_cell.angle_beta   90.00
_cell.angle_gamma   90.00
#
_symmetry.space_group_name_H-M   'P 1'
#
loop_
_entity.id
_entity.type
_entity.pdbx_description
1 polymer ?
#
loop_
_entity_poly.entity_id
_entity_poly.type
_entity_poly.pdbx_seq_one_letter_code
_entity_poly.pdbx_strand_id
1 'polypeptide(L)'
;MTKATIAPPDTAKNDGHQINGAHPQDAPIPLDKPIESMDLQEIIDLYDQLDDKNSESAQTLRQDFLTLIKSHPARLNQREIASFLVQQIDPEEIAQLEWDSPNHMLQFSESLYQSRIEDEQFATQLNHHASSLLRHALYHYEQKGEMEKMFRLMRLAPSYLLRQNEELSRLQYRANTYEIKRVRRSRRFLYGYLFLQILLVLFVFPFLFINAENGKLQRQVEELADVNIGDDGYQLLSYSEGLYWSVITASSIGYGDITPTTTTGRIIAAVLGTMGVVTVGILAGLVLDWISPRRIG
;
A
#
# COMPACT_ATOMS: atom_id res chain seq x y z
N MET A 1 68.64 -19.25 -25.93
CA MET A 1 68.37 -18.50 -24.68
C MET A 1 67.08 -19.08 -24.10
N THR A 2 67.23 -20.01 -23.17
CA THR A 2 66.16 -20.90 -22.67
C THR A 2 66.07 -20.71 -21.17
N LYS A 3 64.91 -20.25 -20.68
CA LYS A 3 64.64 -19.94 -19.27
C LYS A 3 64.54 -21.24 -18.46
N ALA A 4 65.33 -21.35 -17.39
CA ALA A 4 65.30 -22.46 -16.44
C ALA A 4 64.24 -22.21 -15.35
N THR A 5 63.42 -23.22 -15.13
CA THR A 5 62.40 -23.35 -14.07
C THR A 5 63.09 -23.75 -12.76
N ILE A 6 62.79 -23.05 -11.66
CA ILE A 6 63.21 -23.43 -10.29
C ILE A 6 61.92 -23.59 -9.46
N ALA A 7 61.73 -24.79 -8.91
CA ALA A 7 60.66 -25.14 -7.97
C ALA A 7 61.01 -24.67 -6.54
N PRO A 8 60.02 -24.37 -5.68
CA PRO A 8 60.26 -24.18 -4.25
C PRO A 8 60.20 -25.50 -3.46
N PRO A 9 60.87 -25.58 -2.29
CA PRO A 9 61.05 -26.81 -1.53
C PRO A 9 59.90 -27.07 -0.55
N ASP A 10 59.77 -28.35 -0.20
CA ASP A 10 58.79 -28.96 0.69
C ASP A 10 59.44 -29.22 2.06
N THR A 11 58.90 -28.67 3.16
CA THR A 11 59.24 -29.09 4.54
C THR A 11 58.09 -28.87 5.53
N ALA A 12 57.40 -29.97 5.85
CA ALA A 12 57.16 -30.52 7.19
C ALA A 12 56.50 -29.68 8.32
N LYS A 13 55.29 -30.13 8.68
CA LYS A 13 54.80 -30.55 10.02
C LYS A 13 54.73 -29.51 11.16
N ASN A 14 53.50 -29.22 11.60
CA ASN A 14 53.22 -28.93 13.02
C ASN A 14 51.83 -29.45 13.41
N ASP A 15 51.77 -30.69 13.89
CA ASP A 15 50.65 -31.23 14.64
C ASP A 15 50.76 -30.71 16.08
N GLY A 16 49.84 -29.86 16.50
CA GLY A 16 49.81 -29.30 17.85
C GLY A 16 48.41 -28.82 18.20
N HIS A 17 47.75 -29.58 19.09
CA HIS A 17 46.52 -29.24 19.79
C HIS A 17 46.39 -27.74 20.13
N GLN A 18 45.26 -27.14 19.74
CA GLN A 18 44.43 -26.38 20.67
C GLN A 18 42.97 -26.65 20.30
N ILE A 19 42.45 -27.68 20.97
CA ILE A 19 41.03 -27.84 21.28
C ILE A 19 40.67 -26.56 22.05
N ASN A 20 40.05 -25.60 21.38
CA ASN A 20 39.36 -24.52 22.08
C ASN A 20 38.27 -25.20 22.89
N GLY A 21 38.55 -25.41 24.19
CA GLY A 21 37.56 -25.87 25.13
C GLY A 21 36.44 -24.85 25.14
N ALA A 22 35.27 -25.24 24.64
CA ALA A 22 34.03 -24.67 25.11
C ALA A 22 34.06 -24.71 26.63
N HIS A 23 33.87 -23.58 27.29
CA HIS A 23 33.72 -23.58 28.73
C HIS A 23 32.50 -24.47 29.03
N PRO A 24 32.50 -25.31 30.09
CA PRO A 24 31.34 -26.16 30.41
C PRO A 24 30.04 -25.38 30.64
N GLN A 25 30.11 -24.05 30.69
CA GLN A 25 29.02 -23.09 30.88
C GLN A 25 28.50 -22.47 29.58
N ASP A 26 29.15 -22.73 28.42
CA ASP A 26 28.72 -22.23 27.10
C ASP A 26 27.72 -23.16 26.40
N ALA A 27 27.36 -24.29 27.03
CA ALA A 27 26.34 -25.17 26.50
C ALA A 27 24.95 -24.52 26.67
N PRO A 28 24.08 -24.55 25.63
CA PRO A 28 22.69 -24.13 25.78
C PRO A 28 22.07 -24.83 26.98
N ILE A 29 21.42 -24.08 27.87
CA ILE A 29 20.71 -24.66 29.02
C ILE A 29 19.74 -25.72 28.47
N PRO A 30 19.82 -26.99 28.90
CA PRO A 30 18.88 -28.01 28.44
C PRO A 30 17.46 -27.60 28.86
N LEU A 31 16.65 -27.20 27.89
CA LEU A 31 15.26 -26.87 28.11
C LEU A 31 14.50 -28.15 28.49
N ASP A 32 13.98 -28.20 29.71
CA ASP A 32 13.26 -29.37 30.26
C ASP A 32 11.88 -29.57 29.57
N LYS A 33 11.42 -28.58 28.79
CA LYS A 33 10.12 -28.56 28.09
C LYS A 33 10.20 -27.81 26.74
N PRO A 34 9.29 -28.11 25.79
CA PRO A 34 9.18 -27.37 24.52
C PRO A 34 8.83 -25.89 24.74
N ILE A 35 9.41 -24.99 23.93
CA ILE A 35 9.29 -23.52 24.01
C ILE A 35 7.83 -23.03 24.09
N GLU A 36 6.91 -23.68 23.37
CA GLU A 36 5.47 -23.34 23.38
C GLU A 36 4.76 -23.54 24.73
N SER A 37 5.39 -24.27 25.66
CA SER A 37 4.84 -24.55 26.99
C SER A 37 5.51 -23.78 28.13
N MET A 38 6.54 -22.98 27.82
CA MET A 38 7.31 -22.21 28.77
C MET A 38 6.63 -20.86 29.04
N ASP A 39 6.54 -20.46 30.31
CA ASP A 39 5.95 -19.15 30.63
C ASP A 39 6.99 -18.03 30.49
N LEU A 40 6.56 -16.80 30.17
CA LEU A 40 7.47 -15.65 30.06
C LEU A 40 8.22 -15.41 31.37
N GLN A 41 7.59 -15.70 32.50
CA GLN A 41 8.20 -15.58 33.81
C GLN A 41 9.32 -16.61 34.03
N GLU A 42 9.15 -17.83 33.52
CA GLU A 42 10.16 -18.89 33.61
C GLU A 42 11.42 -18.53 32.81
N ILE A 43 11.26 -17.86 31.67
CA ILE A 43 12.38 -17.34 30.86
C ILE A 43 13.11 -16.22 31.60
N ILE A 44 12.40 -15.30 32.26
CA ILE A 44 12.99 -14.23 33.05
C ILE A 44 13.79 -14.80 34.22
N ASP A 45 13.20 -15.76 34.96
CA ASP A 45 13.84 -16.38 36.11
C ASP A 45 15.12 -17.15 35.71
N LEU A 46 15.11 -17.82 34.56
CA LEU A 46 16.30 -18.49 34.00
C LEU A 46 17.35 -17.48 33.53
N TYR A 47 16.91 -16.38 32.90
CA TYR A 47 17.82 -15.33 32.48
C TYR A 47 18.51 -14.71 33.69
N ASP A 48 17.78 -14.45 34.78
CA ASP A 48 18.33 -13.85 36.00
C ASP A 48 19.37 -14.74 36.69
N GLN A 49 19.25 -16.06 36.58
CA GLN A 49 20.20 -17.05 37.10
C GLN A 49 21.51 -17.15 36.31
N LEU A 50 21.59 -16.57 35.11
CA LEU A 50 22.83 -16.59 34.32
C LEU A 50 23.91 -15.68 34.95
N ASP A 51 25.12 -16.23 35.12
CA ASP A 51 26.29 -15.49 35.58
C ASP A 51 26.77 -14.46 34.54
N ASP A 52 26.71 -14.81 33.25
CA ASP A 52 27.07 -13.92 32.13
C ASP A 52 25.87 -13.59 31.24
N LYS A 53 25.46 -12.32 31.26
CA LYS A 53 24.35 -11.78 30.46
C LYS A 53 24.71 -11.56 28.97
N ASN A 54 25.98 -11.69 28.61
CA ASN A 54 26.47 -11.61 27.23
C ASN A 54 26.69 -12.99 26.59
N SER A 55 26.47 -14.07 27.34
CA SER A 55 26.62 -15.45 26.86
C SER A 55 25.65 -15.79 25.71
N GLU A 56 25.99 -16.82 24.93
CA GLU A 56 25.12 -17.34 23.86
C GLU A 56 23.77 -17.84 24.43
N SER A 57 23.79 -18.39 25.65
CA SER A 57 22.60 -18.75 26.42
C SER A 57 21.72 -17.54 26.72
N ALA A 58 22.30 -16.40 27.11
CA ALA A 58 21.56 -15.16 27.34
C ALA A 58 20.91 -14.64 26.05
N GLN A 59 21.61 -14.70 24.92
CA GLN A 59 21.05 -14.32 23.61
C GLN A 59 19.88 -15.22 23.21
N THR A 60 20.02 -16.54 23.43
CA THR A 60 18.97 -17.52 23.14
C THR A 60 17.71 -17.23 23.96
N LEU A 61 17.85 -16.99 25.27
CA LEU A 61 16.71 -16.65 26.13
C LEU A 61 16.04 -15.33 25.75
N ARG A 62 16.82 -14.31 25.31
CA ARG A 62 16.23 -13.07 24.78
C ARG A 62 15.43 -13.32 23.50
N GLN A 63 15.95 -14.13 22.59
CA GLN A 63 15.26 -14.46 21.33
C GLN A 63 13.98 -15.28 21.59
N ASP A 64 14.02 -16.23 22.53
CA ASP A 64 12.87 -17.02 22.95
C ASP A 64 11.80 -16.14 23.62
N PHE A 65 12.22 -15.24 24.52
CA PHE A 65 11.34 -14.23 25.10
C PHE A 65 10.67 -13.38 24.02
N LEU A 66 11.44 -12.90 23.04
CA LEU A 66 10.94 -12.08 21.94
C LEU A 66 9.91 -12.81 21.06
N THR A 67 10.16 -14.09 20.78
CA THR A 67 9.25 -14.93 20.00
C THR A 67 7.94 -15.14 20.76
N LEU A 68 8.02 -15.40 22.07
CA LEU A 68 6.85 -15.61 22.91
C LEU A 68 6.03 -14.31 23.10
N ILE A 69 6.68 -13.18 23.36
CA ILE A 69 6.00 -11.89 23.54
C ILE A 69 5.40 -11.36 22.22
N LYS A 70 6.02 -11.65 21.07
CA LYS A 70 5.45 -11.36 19.74
C LYS A 70 4.08 -12.02 19.58
N SER A 71 3.93 -13.28 20.02
CA SER A 71 2.66 -14.02 19.92
C SER A 71 1.58 -13.52 20.90
N HIS A 72 1.98 -12.96 22.05
CA HIS A 72 1.07 -12.52 23.11
C HIS A 72 1.40 -11.10 23.61
N PRO A 73 1.27 -10.05 22.78
CA PRO A 73 1.71 -8.69 23.10
C PRO A 73 1.00 -8.09 24.32
N ALA A 74 -0.25 -8.51 24.60
CA ALA A 74 -1.02 -8.04 25.76
C ALA A 74 -0.35 -8.34 27.12
N ARG A 75 0.59 -9.30 27.17
CA ARG A 75 1.35 -9.62 28.39
C ARG A 75 2.34 -8.52 28.78
N LEU A 76 2.69 -7.60 27.86
CA LEU A 76 3.47 -6.39 28.16
C LEU A 76 2.80 -5.47 29.19
N ASN A 77 1.51 -5.63 29.45
CA ASN A 77 0.83 -4.90 30.52
C ASN A 77 1.32 -5.31 31.93
N GLN A 78 2.02 -6.44 32.05
CA GLN A 78 2.64 -6.86 33.31
C GLN A 78 3.98 -6.16 33.49
N ARG A 79 4.17 -5.55 34.66
CA ARG A 79 5.34 -4.70 34.97
C ARG A 79 6.67 -5.45 34.84
N GLU A 80 6.73 -6.67 35.33
CA GLU A 80 7.94 -7.50 35.33
C GLU A 80 8.41 -7.79 33.89
N ILE A 81 7.49 -8.23 33.04
CA ILE A 81 7.73 -8.51 31.62
C ILE A 81 8.17 -7.25 30.85
N ALA A 82 7.47 -6.13 31.07
CA ALA A 82 7.85 -4.86 30.44
C ALA A 82 9.23 -4.39 30.92
N SER A 83 9.53 -4.56 32.21
CA SER A 83 10.82 -4.15 32.77
C SER A 83 11.98 -4.96 32.24
N PHE A 84 11.79 -6.27 32.05
CA PHE A 84 12.77 -7.13 31.42
C PHE A 84 13.08 -6.68 29.99
N LEU A 85 12.04 -6.44 29.18
CA LEU A 85 12.22 -5.98 27.80
C LEU A 85 12.98 -4.65 27.74
N VAL A 86 12.62 -3.70 28.58
CA VAL A 86 13.25 -2.37 28.57
C VAL A 86 14.71 -2.39 29.04
N GLN A 87 15.05 -3.29 29.97
CA GLN A 87 16.38 -3.32 30.58
C GLN A 87 17.35 -4.25 29.87
N GLN A 88 16.87 -5.34 29.27
CA GLN A 88 17.70 -6.45 28.80
C GLN A 88 17.67 -6.62 27.28
N ILE A 89 16.70 -6.03 26.58
CA ILE A 89 16.53 -6.21 25.15
C ILE A 89 16.78 -4.90 24.43
N ASP A 90 17.69 -4.91 23.47
CA ASP A 90 17.94 -3.74 22.64
C ASP A 90 16.78 -3.50 21.66
N PRO A 91 16.43 -2.24 21.35
CA PRO A 91 15.40 -1.91 20.37
C PRO A 91 15.66 -2.52 18.98
N GLU A 92 16.91 -2.78 18.64
CA GLU A 92 17.30 -3.42 17.38
C GLU A 92 16.96 -4.91 17.33
N GLU A 93 16.98 -5.63 18.45
CA GLU A 93 16.59 -7.04 18.51
C GLU A 93 15.09 -7.20 18.20
N ILE A 94 14.25 -6.31 18.74
CA ILE A 94 12.80 -6.30 18.47
C ILE A 94 12.52 -5.98 16.99
N ALA A 95 13.29 -5.07 16.43
CA ALA A 95 13.13 -4.61 15.06
C ALA A 95 13.47 -5.70 14.02
N GLN A 96 14.35 -6.64 14.36
CA GLN A 96 14.76 -7.75 13.50
C GLN A 96 13.76 -8.90 13.47
N LEU A 97 12.73 -8.90 14.32
CA LEU A 97 11.69 -9.92 14.32
C LEU A 97 10.95 -9.95 12.97
N GLU A 98 10.70 -11.16 12.48
CA GLU A 98 9.85 -11.34 11.30
C GLU A 98 8.40 -11.06 11.67
N TRP A 99 7.84 -9.95 11.21
CA TRP A 99 6.44 -9.58 11.51
C TRP A 99 5.47 -10.15 10.48
N ASP A 100 4.39 -10.78 10.96
CA ASP A 100 3.42 -11.45 10.10
C ASP A 100 2.59 -10.44 9.28
N SER A 101 2.34 -9.25 9.85
CA SER A 101 1.65 -8.15 9.17
C SER A 101 1.95 -6.78 9.79
N PRO A 102 1.71 -5.66 9.05
CA PRO A 102 1.78 -4.32 9.61
C PRO A 102 0.91 -4.13 10.87
N ASN A 103 -0.28 -4.74 10.89
CA ASN A 103 -1.21 -4.62 12.01
C ASN A 103 -0.68 -5.30 13.28
N HIS A 104 -0.04 -6.47 13.13
CA HIS A 104 0.50 -7.21 14.26
C HIS A 104 1.63 -6.44 14.94
N MET A 105 2.52 -5.85 14.14
CA MET A 105 3.58 -4.96 14.62
C MET A 105 3.01 -3.73 15.35
N LEU A 106 1.92 -3.15 14.84
CA LEU A 106 1.28 -2.03 15.50
C LEU A 106 0.66 -2.42 16.83
N GLN A 107 -0.04 -3.56 16.90
CA GLN A 107 -0.57 -4.08 18.16
C GLN A 107 0.52 -4.31 19.20
N PHE A 108 1.69 -4.80 18.77
CA PHE A 108 2.86 -4.91 19.64
C PHE A 108 3.35 -3.54 20.11
N SER A 109 3.50 -2.58 19.19
CA SER A 109 3.91 -1.21 19.52
C SER A 109 2.92 -0.49 20.45
N GLU A 110 1.62 -0.73 20.28
CA GLU A 110 0.57 -0.21 21.14
C GLU A 110 0.61 -0.85 22.52
N SER A 111 0.92 -2.14 22.61
CA SER A 111 1.07 -2.84 23.89
C SER A 111 2.28 -2.34 24.68
N LEU A 112 3.40 -2.04 23.99
CA LEU A 112 4.55 -1.35 24.60
C LEU A 112 4.19 0.04 25.14
N TYR A 113 3.24 0.73 24.52
CA TYR A 113 2.78 2.04 24.98
C TYR A 113 1.75 1.94 26.12
N GLN A 114 0.84 0.97 26.03
CA GLN A 114 -0.24 0.77 27.00
C GLN A 114 0.22 0.21 28.33
N SER A 115 1.44 -0.33 28.42
CA SER A 115 2.11 -0.67 29.68
C SER A 115 2.44 0.62 30.46
N ARG A 116 1.39 1.30 30.91
CA ARG A 116 1.40 2.58 31.61
C ARG A 116 1.92 2.34 33.02
N ILE A 117 3.23 2.44 33.18
CA ILE A 117 3.86 2.63 34.49
C ILE A 117 3.85 4.13 34.79
N GLU A 118 3.63 4.49 36.06
CA GLU A 118 3.58 5.88 36.55
C GLU A 118 4.93 6.63 36.45
N ASP A 119 5.99 5.95 36.02
CA ASP A 119 7.36 6.47 35.93
C ASP A 119 7.66 7.05 34.52
N GLU A 120 7.95 8.35 34.49
CA GLU A 120 8.24 9.13 33.28
C GLU A 120 9.51 8.64 32.55
N GLN A 121 10.52 8.15 33.28
CA GLN A 121 11.75 7.62 32.67
C GLN A 121 11.48 6.30 31.95
N PHE A 122 10.71 5.42 32.59
CA PHE A 122 10.35 4.13 32.02
C PHE A 122 9.47 4.26 30.76
N ALA A 123 8.49 5.17 30.80
CA ALA A 123 7.64 5.48 29.65
C ALA A 123 8.48 6.00 28.46
N THR A 124 9.52 6.78 28.73
CA THR A 124 10.43 7.29 27.69
C THR A 124 11.20 6.15 27.01
N GLN A 125 11.68 5.18 27.77
CA GLN A 125 12.40 4.02 27.22
C GLN A 125 11.48 3.11 26.39
N LEU A 126 10.25 2.86 26.84
CA LEU A 126 9.26 2.10 26.05
C LEU A 126 8.91 2.79 24.72
N ASN A 127 8.74 4.12 24.75
CA ASN A 127 8.52 4.91 23.54
C ASN A 127 9.70 4.80 22.57
N HIS A 128 10.92 4.75 23.09
CA HIS A 128 12.11 4.53 22.27
C HIS A 128 12.06 3.17 21.55
N HIS A 129 11.68 2.09 22.24
CA HIS A 129 11.50 0.78 21.63
C HIS A 129 10.42 0.77 20.56
N ALA A 130 9.24 1.34 20.85
CA ALA A 130 8.13 1.42 19.90
C ALA A 130 8.48 2.25 18.65
N SER A 131 9.20 3.36 18.82
CA SER A 131 9.64 4.20 17.70
C SER A 131 10.73 3.53 16.85
N SER A 132 11.67 2.81 17.48
CA SER A 132 12.72 2.06 16.77
C SER A 132 12.13 0.92 15.93
N LEU A 133 11.17 0.18 16.50
CA LEU A 133 10.40 -0.84 15.79
C LEU A 133 9.73 -0.28 14.53
N LEU A 134 8.95 0.79 14.70
CA LEU A 134 8.22 1.43 13.60
C LEU A 134 9.19 1.92 12.52
N ARG A 135 10.31 2.51 12.93
CA ARG A 135 11.35 2.99 12.02
C ARG A 135 11.94 1.86 11.18
N HIS A 136 12.36 0.77 11.81
CA HIS A 136 12.98 -0.35 11.11
C HIS A 136 12.00 -1.02 10.14
N ALA A 137 10.75 -1.17 10.55
CA ALA A 137 9.69 -1.68 9.70
C ALA A 137 9.42 -0.84 8.46
N LEU A 138 9.37 0.49 8.62
CA LEU A 138 9.21 1.41 7.50
C LEU A 138 10.41 1.33 6.55
N TYR A 139 11.63 1.23 7.08
CA TYR A 139 12.83 1.00 6.26
C TYR A 139 12.79 -0.33 5.51
N HIS A 140 12.36 -1.41 6.17
CA HIS A 140 12.21 -2.72 5.54
C HIS A 140 11.22 -2.67 4.36
N TYR A 141 10.07 -2.01 4.52
CA TYR A 141 9.12 -1.81 3.42
C TYR A 141 9.67 -0.88 2.33
N GLU A 142 10.43 0.15 2.69
CA GLU A 142 11.09 1.03 1.73
C GLU A 142 12.12 0.29 0.88
N GLN A 143 13.00 -0.50 1.51
CA GLN A 143 14.05 -1.27 0.82
C GLN A 143 13.47 -2.33 -0.12
N LYS A 144 12.37 -2.98 0.29
CA LYS A 144 11.64 -3.93 -0.58
C LYS A 144 10.80 -3.25 -1.67
N GLY A 145 10.72 -1.92 -1.69
CA GLY A 145 9.87 -1.17 -2.63
C GLY A 145 8.37 -1.33 -2.36
N GLU A 146 7.99 -1.87 -1.21
CA GLU A 146 6.60 -2.11 -0.80
C GLU A 146 5.96 -0.84 -0.21
N MET A 147 6.00 0.25 -0.96
CA MET A 147 5.58 1.59 -0.52
C MET A 147 4.12 1.65 -0.06
N GLU A 148 3.25 0.75 -0.56
CA GLU A 148 1.86 0.65 -0.09
C GLU A 148 1.79 0.13 1.36
N LYS A 149 2.59 -0.88 1.72
CA LYS A 149 2.63 -1.40 3.10
C LYS A 149 3.25 -0.37 4.04
N MET A 150 4.30 0.33 3.58
CA MET A 150 4.90 1.46 4.30
C MET A 150 3.87 2.55 4.61
N PHE A 151 3.07 2.95 3.60
CA PHE A 151 2.02 3.95 3.78
C PHE A 151 0.90 3.47 4.71
N ARG A 152 0.45 2.21 4.58
CA ARG A 152 -0.56 1.63 5.47
C ARG A 152 -0.07 1.61 6.92
N LEU A 153 1.15 1.13 7.16
CA LEU A 153 1.77 1.09 8.49
C LEU A 153 1.81 2.49 9.10
N MET A 154 2.24 3.49 8.34
CA MET A 154 2.31 4.89 8.79
C MET A 154 0.95 5.52 9.06
N ARG A 155 -0.08 5.17 8.30
CA ARG A 155 -1.44 5.68 8.53
C ARG A 155 -2.06 5.11 9.79
N LEU A 156 -1.67 3.89 10.15
CA LEU A 156 -2.13 3.23 11.35
C LEU A 156 -1.25 3.59 12.57
N ALA A 157 0.00 3.98 12.35
CA ALA A 157 0.90 4.41 13.40
C ALA A 157 0.35 5.67 14.12
N PRO A 158 0.31 5.66 15.46
CA PRO A 158 -0.10 6.83 16.23
C PRO A 158 0.76 8.06 15.93
N SER A 159 0.10 9.23 15.82
CA SER A 159 0.77 10.48 15.42
C SER A 159 1.81 10.99 16.43
N TYR A 160 1.80 10.51 17.67
CA TYR A 160 2.82 10.83 18.67
C TYR A 160 4.12 10.03 18.46
N LEU A 161 4.07 8.77 18.04
CA LEU A 161 5.27 7.96 17.73
C LEU A 161 6.03 8.57 16.55
N LEU A 162 5.28 9.09 15.57
CA LEU A 162 5.85 9.74 14.39
C LEU A 162 6.53 11.08 14.68
N ARG A 163 6.18 11.77 15.78
CA ARG A 163 6.73 13.09 16.13
C ARG A 163 8.04 13.03 16.92
N GLN A 164 8.37 11.89 17.52
CA GLN A 164 9.54 11.79 18.40
C GLN A 164 10.88 11.69 17.65
N ASN A 165 10.88 11.39 16.35
CA ASN A 165 12.12 11.13 15.60
C ASN A 165 12.11 11.80 14.21
N GLU A 166 13.19 12.53 13.89
CA GLU A 166 13.36 13.20 12.61
C GLU A 166 13.38 12.20 11.43
N GLU A 167 13.95 11.00 11.61
CA GLU A 167 13.99 9.97 10.57
C GLU A 167 12.59 9.44 10.22
N LEU A 168 11.74 9.23 11.23
CA LEU A 168 10.34 8.81 11.06
C LEU A 168 9.56 9.87 10.26
N SER A 169 9.83 11.15 10.50
CA SER A 169 9.21 12.26 9.75
C SER A 169 9.65 12.29 8.27
N ARG A 170 10.91 11.93 7.97
CA ARG A 170 11.43 11.83 6.60
C ARG A 170 10.78 10.66 5.85
N LEU A 171 10.68 9.50 6.50
CA LEU A 171 9.95 8.35 5.95
C LEU A 171 8.47 8.70 5.73
N GLN A 172 7.87 9.45 6.66
CA GLN A 172 6.51 9.98 6.53
C GLN A 172 6.31 10.79 5.26
N TYR A 173 7.20 11.73 5.01
CA TYR A 173 7.19 12.53 3.79
C TYR A 173 7.33 11.68 2.52
N ARG A 174 8.21 10.67 2.53
CA ARG A 174 8.43 9.77 1.38
C ARG A 174 7.22 8.90 1.06
N ALA A 175 6.55 8.30 2.05
CA ALA A 175 5.33 7.54 1.78
C ALA A 175 4.20 8.45 1.28
N ASN A 176 4.05 9.63 1.89
CA ASN A 176 2.99 10.55 1.51
C ASN A 176 3.20 11.10 0.09
N THR A 177 4.45 11.40 -0.30
CA THR A 177 4.77 11.80 -1.68
C THR A 177 4.56 10.67 -2.68
N TYR A 178 4.79 9.41 -2.30
CA TYR A 178 4.46 8.26 -3.14
C TYR A 178 2.95 8.16 -3.41
N GLU A 179 2.11 8.28 -2.38
CA GLU A 179 0.65 8.28 -2.55
C GLU A 179 0.17 9.47 -3.38
N ILE A 180 0.69 10.68 -3.16
CA ILE A 180 0.39 11.83 -4.01
C ILE A 180 0.73 11.55 -5.48
N LYS A 181 1.86 10.88 -5.75
CA LYS A 181 2.25 10.48 -7.11
C LYS A 181 1.35 9.37 -7.67
N ARG A 182 0.98 8.37 -6.86
CA ARG A 182 0.07 7.27 -7.23
C ARG A 182 -1.31 7.81 -7.61
N VAL A 183 -1.90 8.65 -6.75
CA VAL A 183 -3.20 9.28 -6.97
C VAL A 183 -3.16 10.20 -8.20
N ARG A 184 -2.10 11.00 -8.37
CA ARG A 184 -1.93 11.83 -9.58
C ARG A 184 -1.83 11.00 -10.86
N ARG A 185 -1.13 9.86 -10.85
CA ARG A 185 -1.04 8.96 -12.00
C ARG A 185 -2.42 8.40 -12.38
N SER A 186 -3.22 7.97 -11.40
CA SER A 186 -4.59 7.49 -11.63
C SER A 186 -5.50 8.61 -12.19
N ARG A 187 -5.39 9.83 -11.64
CA ARG A 187 -6.17 10.99 -12.09
C ARG A 187 -5.85 11.43 -13.53
N ARG A 188 -4.64 11.19 -14.04
CA ARG A 188 -4.31 11.51 -15.44
C ARG A 188 -5.16 10.71 -16.43
N PHE A 189 -5.39 9.42 -16.16
CA PHE A 189 -6.25 8.60 -17.00
C PHE A 189 -7.71 9.06 -16.93
N LEU A 190 -8.18 9.44 -15.74
CA LEU A 190 -9.51 9.99 -15.54
C LEU A 190 -9.74 11.27 -16.35
N TYR A 191 -8.84 12.26 -16.22
CA TYR A 191 -8.95 13.50 -16.98
C TYR A 191 -8.76 13.27 -18.48
N GLY A 192 -7.92 12.31 -18.88
CA GLY A 192 -7.78 11.88 -20.27
C GLY A 192 -9.09 11.32 -20.83
N TYR A 193 -9.78 10.45 -20.08
CA TYR A 193 -11.10 9.93 -20.44
C TYR A 193 -12.14 11.05 -20.57
N LEU A 194 -12.23 11.95 -19.58
CA LEU A 194 -13.19 13.06 -19.61
C LEU A 194 -12.93 14.01 -20.80
N PHE A 195 -11.67 14.32 -21.06
CA PHE A 195 -11.28 15.13 -22.21
C PHE A 195 -11.64 14.46 -23.53
N LEU A 196 -11.33 13.16 -23.68
CA LEU A 196 -11.70 12.37 -24.85
C LEU A 196 -13.22 12.31 -25.03
N GLN A 197 -13.97 12.10 -23.95
CA GLN A 197 -15.43 12.06 -23.97
C GLN A 197 -16.01 13.38 -24.48
N ILE A 198 -15.53 14.52 -23.98
CA ILE A 198 -15.95 15.85 -24.44
C ILE A 198 -15.68 15.99 -25.94
N LEU A 199 -14.49 15.62 -26.41
CA LEU A 199 -14.14 15.67 -27.83
C LEU A 199 -15.06 14.78 -28.68
N LEU A 200 -15.35 13.56 -28.23
CA LEU A 200 -16.25 12.65 -28.93
C LEU A 200 -17.67 13.22 -28.98
N VAL A 201 -18.20 13.75 -27.88
CA VAL A 201 -19.54 14.35 -27.82
C VAL A 201 -19.64 15.59 -28.69
N LEU A 202 -18.60 16.42 -28.75
CA LEU A 202 -18.63 17.67 -29.50
C LEU A 202 -18.42 17.51 -31.01
N PHE A 203 -17.67 16.49 -31.45
CA PHE A 203 -17.26 16.37 -32.85
C PHE A 203 -17.66 15.04 -33.49
N VAL A 204 -17.35 13.91 -32.84
CA VAL A 204 -17.46 12.59 -33.46
C VAL A 204 -18.90 12.09 -33.47
N PHE A 205 -19.59 12.09 -32.33
CA PHE A 205 -20.97 11.61 -32.23
C PHE A 205 -21.97 12.43 -33.05
N PRO A 206 -21.92 13.78 -33.05
CA PRO A 206 -22.76 14.60 -33.92
C PRO A 206 -22.56 14.24 -35.38
N PHE A 207 -21.29 14.15 -35.81
CA PHE A 207 -20.94 13.82 -37.19
C PHE A 207 -21.42 12.43 -37.58
N LEU A 208 -21.20 11.42 -36.75
CA LEU A 208 -21.65 10.05 -37.02
C LEU A 208 -23.17 9.94 -37.06
N PHE A 209 -23.87 10.61 -36.14
CA PHE A 209 -25.32 10.58 -36.06
C PHE A 209 -25.98 11.23 -37.27
N ILE A 210 -25.52 12.43 -37.65
CA ILE A 210 -26.01 13.15 -38.83
C ILE A 210 -25.81 12.31 -40.08
N ASN A 211 -24.62 11.74 -40.29
CA ASN A 211 -24.36 10.92 -41.46
C ASN A 211 -25.21 9.63 -41.47
N ALA A 212 -25.42 9.02 -40.31
CA ALA A 212 -26.27 7.83 -40.20
C ALA A 212 -27.72 8.14 -40.58
N GLU A 213 -28.30 9.20 -40.01
CA GLU A 213 -29.71 9.55 -40.22
C GLU A 213 -29.97 10.22 -41.58
N ASN A 214 -29.13 11.18 -41.99
CA ASN A 214 -29.27 11.86 -43.28
C ASN A 214 -28.98 10.93 -44.46
N GLY A 215 -28.12 9.93 -44.29
CA GLY A 215 -27.83 8.93 -45.33
C GLY A 215 -29.04 8.05 -45.67
N LYS A 216 -29.97 7.82 -44.73
CA LYS A 216 -31.25 7.16 -45.00
C LYS A 216 -32.22 8.09 -45.71
N LEU A 217 -32.30 9.36 -45.29
CA LEU A 217 -33.16 10.37 -45.91
C LEU A 217 -32.78 10.60 -47.37
N GLN A 218 -31.49 10.68 -47.70
CA GLN A 218 -31.03 10.83 -49.08
C GLN A 218 -31.47 9.68 -49.98
N ARG A 219 -31.37 8.43 -49.51
CA ARG A 219 -31.82 7.25 -50.28
C ARG A 219 -33.33 7.23 -50.50
N GLN A 220 -34.09 7.64 -49.48
CA GLN A 220 -35.55 7.74 -49.58
C GLN A 220 -35.99 8.85 -50.53
N VAL A 221 -35.31 10.00 -50.51
CA VAL A 221 -35.54 11.09 -51.46
C VAL A 221 -35.23 10.66 -52.88
N GLU A 222 -34.13 9.93 -53.11
CA GLU A 222 -33.74 9.44 -54.44
C GLU A 222 -34.70 8.38 -54.99
N GLU A 223 -35.24 7.51 -54.13
CA GLU A 223 -36.26 6.51 -54.48
C GLU A 223 -37.63 7.15 -54.76
N LEU A 224 -37.94 8.26 -54.10
CA LEU A 224 -39.20 8.99 -54.25
C LEU A 224 -39.14 10.12 -55.27
N ALA A 225 -37.95 10.48 -55.80
CA ALA A 225 -37.79 11.50 -56.82
C ALA A 225 -38.50 11.17 -58.15
N ASP A 226 -38.81 9.88 -58.41
CA ASP A 226 -39.65 9.44 -59.53
C ASP A 226 -41.16 9.56 -59.26
N VAL A 227 -41.56 9.91 -58.04
CA VAL A 227 -42.96 10.11 -57.61
C VAL A 227 -43.14 11.58 -57.21
N ASN A 228 -44.04 12.30 -57.88
CA ASN A 228 -44.31 13.70 -57.55
C ASN A 228 -45.09 13.79 -56.22
N ILE A 229 -44.37 13.75 -55.10
CA ILE A 229 -44.89 13.96 -53.76
C ILE A 229 -44.83 15.47 -53.46
N GLY A 230 -45.87 15.97 -52.80
CA GLY A 230 -45.98 17.37 -52.39
C GLY A 230 -44.82 17.79 -51.50
N ASP A 231 -44.80 19.08 -51.16
CA ASP A 231 -43.76 19.74 -50.38
C ASP A 231 -43.75 19.33 -48.88
N ASP A 232 -43.99 18.05 -48.57
CA ASP A 232 -43.71 17.43 -47.28
C ASP A 232 -42.20 17.11 -47.18
N GLY A 233 -41.41 18.18 -47.13
CA GLY A 233 -39.97 18.18 -47.21
C GLY A 233 -39.28 17.37 -46.11
N TYR A 234 -38.44 16.43 -46.55
CA TYR A 234 -37.45 15.75 -45.70
C TYR A 234 -36.50 16.78 -45.08
N GLN A 235 -36.54 16.95 -43.76
CA GLN A 235 -35.59 17.82 -43.06
C GLN A 235 -34.31 17.06 -42.76
N LEU A 236 -33.23 17.45 -43.44
CA LEU A 236 -31.88 16.97 -43.14
C LEU A 236 -31.40 17.58 -41.83
N LEU A 237 -30.86 16.76 -40.93
CA LEU A 237 -30.29 17.24 -39.68
C LEU A 237 -29.07 18.12 -39.95
N SER A 238 -29.07 19.30 -39.34
CA SER A 238 -27.93 20.23 -39.29
C SER A 238 -26.89 19.81 -38.24
N TYR A 239 -25.67 20.34 -38.34
CA TYR A 239 -24.64 20.11 -37.32
C TYR A 239 -25.06 20.52 -35.92
N SER A 240 -25.76 21.66 -35.81
CA SER A 240 -26.31 22.17 -34.54
C SER A 240 -27.29 21.19 -33.91
N GLU A 241 -28.14 20.54 -34.69
CA GLU A 241 -29.12 19.55 -34.21
C GLU A 241 -28.44 18.25 -33.78
N GLY A 242 -27.46 17.77 -34.55
CA GLY A 242 -26.67 16.59 -34.15
C GLY A 242 -25.82 16.84 -32.90
N LEU A 243 -25.30 18.07 -32.72
CA LEU A 243 -24.57 18.48 -31.52
C LEU A 243 -25.50 18.57 -30.31
N TYR A 244 -26.67 19.17 -30.49
CA TYR A 244 -27.69 19.21 -29.45
C TYR A 244 -28.08 17.78 -29.02
N TRP A 245 -28.36 16.90 -29.99
CA TRP A 245 -28.68 15.49 -29.74
C TRP A 245 -27.57 14.77 -28.97
N SER A 246 -26.31 14.96 -29.35
CA SER A 246 -25.19 14.28 -28.68
C SER A 246 -25.04 14.72 -27.23
N VAL A 247 -25.20 16.01 -26.94
CA VAL A 247 -25.07 16.59 -25.60
C VAL A 247 -26.20 16.08 -24.68
N ILE A 248 -27.46 16.16 -25.11
CA ILE A 248 -28.60 15.72 -24.28
C ILE A 248 -28.59 14.21 -24.06
N THR A 249 -28.09 13.44 -25.03
CA THR A 249 -27.97 11.97 -24.91
C THR A 249 -26.81 11.59 -23.97
N ALA A 250 -25.64 12.21 -24.14
CA ALA A 250 -24.47 11.96 -23.27
C ALA A 250 -24.71 12.36 -21.81
N SER A 251 -25.53 13.40 -21.58
CA SER A 251 -25.93 13.85 -20.25
C SER A 251 -27.12 13.07 -19.67
N SER A 252 -27.64 12.06 -20.37
CA SER A 252 -28.81 11.27 -19.99
C SER A 252 -30.12 12.05 -19.80
N ILE A 253 -30.19 13.28 -20.33
CA ILE A 253 -31.42 14.09 -20.32
C ILE A 253 -32.43 13.52 -21.32
N GLY A 254 -32.01 13.34 -22.58
CA GLY A 254 -32.80 12.67 -23.62
C GLY A 254 -34.23 13.17 -23.80
N TYR A 255 -34.43 14.44 -24.16
CA TYR A 255 -35.76 15.03 -24.35
C TYR A 255 -36.66 14.28 -25.34
N GLY A 256 -36.06 13.58 -26.32
CA GLY A 256 -36.78 12.72 -27.26
C GLY A 256 -37.37 13.46 -28.47
N ASP A 257 -37.03 14.73 -28.64
CA ASP A 257 -37.34 15.56 -29.80
C ASP A 257 -36.55 15.14 -31.06
N ILE A 258 -35.29 14.75 -30.89
CA ILE A 258 -34.47 14.13 -31.95
C ILE A 258 -34.14 12.70 -31.52
N THR A 259 -34.53 11.71 -32.33
CA THR A 259 -34.33 10.28 -32.01
C THR A 259 -33.78 9.49 -33.20
N PRO A 260 -32.96 8.45 -32.96
CA PRO A 260 -32.41 7.62 -34.02
C PRO A 260 -33.49 6.78 -34.73
N THR A 261 -33.66 7.00 -36.03
CA THR A 261 -34.60 6.24 -36.87
C THR A 261 -33.91 5.13 -37.65
N THR A 262 -32.58 5.17 -37.76
CA THR A 262 -31.77 4.18 -38.46
C THR A 262 -31.20 3.14 -37.51
N THR A 263 -30.94 1.93 -38.00
CA THR A 263 -30.26 0.88 -37.22
C THR A 263 -28.88 1.35 -36.76
N THR A 264 -28.12 1.98 -37.64
CA THR A 264 -26.80 2.55 -37.33
C THR A 264 -26.90 3.65 -36.28
N GLY A 265 -27.84 4.58 -36.42
CA GLY A 265 -28.10 5.66 -35.44
C GLY A 265 -28.46 5.11 -34.06
N ARG A 266 -29.24 4.02 -33.99
CA ARG A 266 -29.57 3.35 -32.72
C ARG A 266 -28.34 2.74 -32.05
N ILE A 267 -27.42 2.16 -32.83
CA ILE A 267 -26.16 1.63 -32.29
C ILE A 267 -25.30 2.77 -31.74
N ILE A 268 -25.16 3.87 -32.50
CA ILE A 268 -24.44 5.08 -32.06
C ILE A 268 -25.04 5.62 -30.75
N ALA A 269 -26.37 5.71 -30.67
CA ALA A 269 -27.09 6.15 -29.48
C ALA A 269 -26.82 5.25 -28.26
N ALA A 270 -26.83 3.93 -28.44
CA ALA A 270 -26.56 2.98 -27.37
C ALA A 270 -25.13 3.11 -26.82
N VAL A 271 -24.14 3.30 -27.70
CA VAL A 271 -22.74 3.52 -27.30
C VAL A 271 -22.61 4.85 -26.55
N LEU A 272 -23.17 5.93 -27.10
CA LEU A 272 -23.14 7.27 -26.50
C LEU A 272 -23.81 7.28 -25.12
N GLY A 273 -24.99 6.68 -25.00
CA GLY A 273 -25.73 6.58 -23.74
C GLY A 273 -24.94 5.82 -22.67
N THR A 274 -24.33 4.69 -23.04
CA THR A 274 -23.48 3.91 -22.11
C THR A 274 -22.29 4.73 -21.60
N MET A 275 -21.58 5.44 -22.49
CA MET A 275 -20.47 6.32 -22.11
C MET A 275 -20.93 7.50 -21.24
N GLY A 276 -22.12 8.04 -21.53
CA GLY A 276 -22.78 9.08 -20.75
C GLY A 276 -23.00 8.67 -19.29
N VAL A 277 -23.60 7.51 -19.07
CA VAL A 277 -23.87 6.97 -17.71
C VAL A 277 -22.58 6.79 -16.90
N VAL A 278 -21.52 6.23 -17.51
CA VAL A 278 -20.20 6.09 -16.86
C VAL A 278 -19.64 7.46 -16.47
N THR A 279 -19.80 8.45 -17.35
CA THR A 279 -19.32 9.82 -17.13
C THR A 279 -20.04 10.49 -15.95
N VAL A 280 -21.37 10.34 -15.85
CA VAL A 280 -22.14 10.86 -14.71
C VAL A 280 -21.66 10.26 -13.38
N GLY A 281 -21.39 8.94 -13.35
CA GLY A 281 -20.85 8.28 -12.16
C GLY A 281 -19.47 8.82 -11.74
N ILE A 282 -18.60 9.06 -12.71
CA ILE A 282 -17.28 9.70 -12.48
C ILE A 282 -17.43 11.11 -11.91
N LEU A 283 -18.31 11.93 -12.50
CA LEU A 283 -18.55 13.30 -12.05
C LEU A 283 -19.08 13.35 -10.62
N ALA A 284 -20.02 12.45 -10.28
CA ALA A 284 -20.51 12.32 -8.91
C ALA A 284 -19.38 11.98 -7.92
N GLY A 285 -18.50 11.04 -8.25
CA GLY A 285 -17.34 10.70 -7.42
C GLY A 285 -16.38 11.88 -7.21
N LEU A 286 -16.15 12.68 -8.25
CA LEU A 286 -15.31 13.88 -8.15
C LEU A 286 -15.91 14.96 -7.24
N VAL A 287 -17.24 15.14 -7.27
CA VAL A 287 -17.94 16.07 -6.39
C VAL A 287 -17.88 15.59 -4.94
N LEU A 288 -18.08 14.29 -4.69
CA LEU A 288 -17.98 13.70 -3.35
C LEU A 288 -16.58 13.87 -2.76
N ASP A 289 -15.53 13.59 -3.55
CA ASP A 289 -14.14 13.81 -3.17
C ASP A 289 -13.87 15.27 -2.78
N TRP A 290 -14.48 16.23 -3.49
CA TRP A 290 -14.32 17.65 -3.23
C TRP A 290 -15.03 18.11 -1.95
N ILE A 291 -16.25 17.59 -1.70
CA ILE A 291 -17.06 17.96 -0.53
C ILE A 291 -16.57 17.27 0.74
N SER A 292 -16.02 16.05 0.64
CA SER A 292 -15.61 15.29 1.82
C SER A 292 -14.58 16.07 2.65
N PRO A 293 -14.90 16.46 3.90
CA PRO A 293 -13.93 17.12 4.75
C PRO A 293 -12.80 16.12 4.98
N ARG A 294 -11.59 16.47 4.52
CA ARG A 294 -10.38 15.70 4.81
C ARG A 294 -10.23 15.69 6.33
N ARG A 295 -10.66 14.61 6.98
CA ARG A 295 -10.36 14.37 8.40
C ARG A 295 -8.86 14.14 8.48
N ILE A 296 -8.13 15.23 8.70
CA ILE A 296 -6.78 15.22 9.23
C ILE A 296 -7.00 14.82 10.70
N GLY A 297 -6.88 13.52 10.96
CA GLY A 297 -6.76 12.95 12.30
C GLY A 297 -5.30 12.61 12.57
#